data_AF-A0A0R0F530-F1
#
_entry.id   AF-A0A0R0F530-F1
#
_cell.length_a   1.000
_cell.length_b   1.000
_cell.length_c   1.000
_cell.angle_alpha   90.00
_cell.angle_beta   90.00
_cell.angle_gamma   90.00
#
_symmetry.space_group_name_H-M   'P 1'
#
loop_
_entity.id
_entity.type
_entity.pdbx_description
1 polymer ?
#
loop_
_entity_poly.entity_id
_entity_poly.type
_entity_poly.pdbx_seq_one_letter_code
_entity_poly.pdbx_strand_id
1 'polypeptide(L)'
;MKVLMEVMELKFSSNIARTITKNLYVRIEAPKGELGIFLIGDQNGFPWRWKIRPPGFINLQILPQLIKRMKLADIMTILGNIDIIMGEVDR
;
A
#
# COMPACT_ATOMS: atom_id res chain seq x y z
N MET A 1 5.07 12.47 -2.14
CA MET A 1 6.26 11.61 -2.05
C MET A 1 7.12 11.93 -0.81
N LYS A 2 7.48 13.20 -0.58
CA LYS A 2 8.34 13.63 0.54
C LYS A 2 7.86 13.18 1.94
N VAL A 3 6.59 13.41 2.28
CA VAL A 3 6.00 12.99 3.58
C VAL A 3 6.04 11.47 3.77
N LEU A 4 5.79 10.72 2.69
CA LEU A 4 5.82 9.26 2.71
C LEU A 4 7.25 8.74 2.87
N MET A 5 8.21 9.39 2.20
CA MET A 5 9.64 9.11 2.33
C MET A 5 10.12 9.41 3.75
N GLU A 6 9.68 10.51 4.36
CA GLU A 6 10.06 10.93 5.71
C GLU A 6 9.46 10.02 6.80
N VAL A 7 8.18 9.63 6.67
CA VAL A 7 7.57 8.62 7.55
C VAL A 7 8.23 7.25 7.36
N MET A 8 8.58 6.89 6.12
CA MET A 8 9.40 5.71 5.84
C MET A 8 10.73 5.86 6.54
N GLU A 9 11.54 6.89 6.30
CA GLU A 9 12.86 7.11 6.89
C GLU A 9 12.83 7.12 8.42
N LEU A 10 11.82 7.72 9.05
CA LEU A 10 11.67 7.73 10.51
C LEU A 10 11.32 6.34 11.08
N LYS A 11 10.39 5.61 10.44
CA LYS A 11 10.08 4.20 10.82
C LYS A 11 11.18 3.24 10.38
N PHE A 12 11.93 3.57 9.34
CA PHE A 12 12.98 2.76 8.74
C PHE A 12 14.23 2.89 9.61
N SER A 13 14.68 4.10 9.94
CA SER A 13 15.78 4.36 10.88
C SER A 13 15.58 3.63 12.22
N SER A 14 14.36 3.64 12.75
CA SER A 14 14.03 2.91 13.99
C SER A 14 13.94 1.39 13.85
N ASN A 15 13.54 0.85 12.69
CA ASN A 15 13.40 -0.60 12.48
C ASN A 15 14.54 -1.27 11.69
N ILE A 16 15.46 -0.50 11.08
CA ILE A 16 16.63 -1.01 10.33
C ILE A 16 17.39 -2.00 11.21
N ALA A 17 17.58 -1.67 12.49
CA ALA A 17 18.24 -2.52 13.49
C ALA A 17 17.64 -3.93 13.58
N ARG A 18 16.34 -4.11 13.29
CA ARG A 18 15.67 -5.42 13.33
C ARG A 18 15.70 -6.16 12.00
N THR A 19 15.90 -5.46 10.89
CA THR A 19 15.85 -6.03 9.52
C THR A 19 17.17 -6.65 9.04
N ILE A 20 18.28 -6.42 9.76
CA ILE A 20 19.66 -6.80 9.38
C ILE A 20 19.79 -8.30 9.00
N THR A 21 18.87 -9.21 9.28
CA THR A 21 19.02 -10.60 8.80
C THR A 21 17.70 -11.29 8.47
N LYS A 22 16.57 -10.58 8.51
CA LYS A 22 15.24 -11.21 8.53
C LYS A 22 14.23 -10.51 7.64
N ASN A 23 13.16 -11.24 7.36
CA ASN A 23 11.94 -10.71 6.77
C ASN A 23 11.17 -9.88 7.83
N LEU A 24 10.76 -8.66 7.48
CA LEU A 24 9.91 -7.81 8.31
C LEU A 24 8.70 -7.35 7.51
N TYR A 25 7.53 -7.37 8.15
CA TYR A 25 6.33 -6.75 7.61
C TYR A 25 5.83 -5.66 8.56
N VAL A 26 5.59 -4.48 8.03
CA VAL A 26 5.06 -3.33 8.77
C VAL A 26 3.78 -2.86 8.11
N ARG A 27 2.78 -2.55 8.93
CA ARG A 27 1.52 -1.92 8.52
C ARG A 27 1.56 -0.46 8.94
N ILE A 28 1.15 0.42 8.04
CA ILE A 28 1.08 1.86 8.26
C ILE A 28 -0.32 2.31 7.89
N GLU A 29 -0.94 3.13 8.73
CA GLU A 29 -2.19 3.80 8.40
C GLU A 29 -1.88 4.95 7.43
N ALA A 30 -2.42 4.86 6.23
CA ALA A 30 -2.31 5.88 5.19
C ALA A 30 -3.69 6.52 4.95
N PRO A 31 -3.76 7.73 4.37
CA PRO A 31 -5.04 8.41 4.15
C PRO A 31 -6.03 7.63 3.27
N LYS A 32 -5.55 6.67 2.47
CA LYS A 32 -6.36 5.79 1.61
C LYS A 32 -6.64 4.41 2.21
N GLY A 33 -6.15 4.12 3.41
CA GLY A 33 -6.28 2.82 4.07
C GLY A 33 -4.96 2.25 4.57
N GLU A 34 -4.90 0.93 4.78
CA GLU A 34 -3.69 0.25 5.27
C GLU A 34 -2.62 0.11 4.18
N LEU A 35 -1.43 0.66 4.44
CA LEU A 35 -0.24 0.47 3.63
C LEU A 35 0.64 -0.62 4.25
N GLY A 36 0.86 -1.71 3.53
CA GLY A 36 1.79 -2.77 3.94
C GLY A 36 3.18 -2.58 3.34
N ILE A 37 4.24 -2.68 4.13
CA ILE A 37 5.63 -2.67 3.67
C ILE A 37 6.29 -3.97 4.10
N PHE A 38 6.73 -4.76 3.12
CA PHE A 38 7.51 -5.96 3.34
C PHE A 38 8.98 -5.70 3.01
N LEU A 39 9.88 -6.08 3.90
CA LEU A 39 11.33 -5.87 3.80
C LEU A 39 12.06 -7.21 3.95
N ILE A 40 13.12 -7.39 3.17
CA ILE A 40 14.10 -8.47 3.30
C ILE A 40 15.46 -7.81 3.45
N GLY A 41 16.14 -8.05 4.57
CA GLY A 41 17.51 -7.57 4.79
C GLY A 41 18.54 -8.69 4.75
N ASP A 42 19.75 -8.35 4.27
CA ASP A 42 20.93 -9.22 4.23
C ASP A 42 22.15 -8.48 4.80
N GLN A 43 22.11 -8.24 6.11
CA GLN A 43 23.13 -7.63 6.98
C GLN A 43 23.66 -6.25 6.61
N ASN A 44 23.20 -5.69 5.50
CA ASN A 44 23.54 -4.36 5.05
C ASN A 44 22.59 -3.32 5.65
N GLY A 45 23.02 -2.07 5.77
CA GLY A 45 22.19 -0.95 6.26
C GLY A 45 20.97 -0.65 5.37
N PHE A 46 20.92 -1.27 4.18
CA PHE A 46 19.83 -1.16 3.21
C PHE A 46 19.16 -2.53 3.01
N PRO A 47 17.84 -2.55 2.78
CA PRO A 47 17.12 -3.80 2.56
C PRO A 47 17.49 -4.34 1.17
N TRP A 48 17.81 -5.62 1.07
CA TRP A 48 18.07 -6.31 -0.20
C TRP A 48 16.88 -6.22 -1.14
N ARG A 49 15.66 -6.39 -0.61
CA ARG A 49 14.42 -6.28 -1.37
C ARG A 49 13.30 -5.76 -0.50
N TRP A 50 12.43 -4.95 -1.10
CA TRP A 50 11.22 -4.46 -0.44
C TRP A 50 10.02 -4.51 -1.38
N LYS A 51 8.82 -4.65 -0.82
CA LYS A 51 7.56 -4.65 -1.55
C LYS A 51 6.51 -3.86 -0.79
N ILE A 52 5.86 -2.92 -1.48
CA ILE A 52 4.69 -2.20 -0.95
C ILE A 52 3.39 -2.92 -1.34
N ARG A 53 2.46 -2.98 -0.39
CA ARG A 53 1.04 -3.28 -0.57
C ARG A 53 0.19 -2.00 -0.40
N PRO A 54 -0.08 -1.29 -1.51
CA PRO A 54 -1.37 -0.81 -1.95
C PRO A 54 -2.59 -0.88 -1.07
N PRO A 55 -3.20 0.21 -0.57
CA PRO A 55 -4.59 0.13 -0.18
C PRO A 55 -5.53 0.02 -1.39
N GLY A 56 -5.20 0.59 -2.57
CA GLY A 56 -6.12 0.67 -3.71
C GLY A 56 -6.64 -0.68 -4.24
N PHE A 57 -5.80 -1.72 -4.26
CA PHE A 57 -6.23 -3.06 -4.67
C PHE A 57 -7.21 -3.71 -3.67
N ILE A 58 -7.11 -3.36 -2.39
CA ILE A 58 -8.03 -3.84 -1.34
C ILE A 58 -9.35 -3.08 -1.46
N ASN A 59 -9.30 -1.76 -1.65
CA ASN A 59 -10.48 -0.92 -1.84
C ASN A 59 -11.31 -1.38 -3.06
N LEU A 60 -10.67 -1.90 -4.11
CA LEU A 60 -11.36 -2.46 -5.27
C LEU A 60 -12.19 -3.71 -5.01
N GLN A 61 -11.92 -4.48 -3.95
CA GLN A 61 -12.63 -5.75 -3.72
C GLN A 61 -14.13 -5.56 -3.47
N ILE A 62 -14.54 -4.39 -2.99
CA ILE A 62 -15.95 -4.04 -2.75
C ILE A 62 -16.70 -3.67 -4.04
N LEU A 63 -15.99 -3.39 -5.13
CA LEU A 63 -16.55 -2.90 -6.39
C LEU A 63 -17.63 -3.85 -7.01
N PRO A 64 -17.44 -5.18 -7.09
CA PRO A 64 -18.43 -6.08 -7.67
C PRO A 64 -19.75 -6.11 -6.89
N GLN A 65 -19.69 -5.87 -5.57
CA GLN A 65 -20.86 -5.81 -4.71
C GLN A 65 -21.61 -4.48 -4.88
N LEU A 66 -20.87 -3.37 -5.05
CA LEU A 66 -21.46 -2.05 -5.29
C LEU A 66 -22.12 -1.93 -6.66
N ILE A 67 -21.49 -2.42 -7.74
CA ILE A 67 -22.02 -2.26 -9.11
C ILE A 67 -23.24 -3.17 -9.37
N LYS A 68 -23.51 -4.18 -8.54
CA LYS A 68 -24.58 -5.13 -8.77
C LYS A 68 -25.94 -4.42 -8.86
N ARG A 69 -26.62 -4.56 -10.01
CA ARG A 69 -27.93 -3.93 -10.33
C ARG A 69 -27.89 -2.40 -10.50
N MET A 70 -26.72 -1.79 -10.58
CA MET A 70 -26.59 -0.36 -10.88
C MET A 70 -26.60 -0.10 -12.39
N LYS A 71 -26.92 1.13 -12.80
CA LYS A 71 -26.86 1.51 -14.21
C LYS A 71 -25.39 1.67 -14.63
N LEU A 72 -25.09 1.41 -15.91
CA LEU A 72 -23.75 1.64 -16.48
C LEU A 72 -23.25 3.08 -16.22
N ALA A 73 -24.15 4.06 -16.23
CA ALA A 73 -23.83 5.47 -15.94
C ALA A 73 -23.32 5.69 -14.50
N ASP A 74 -23.77 4.88 -13.53
CA ASP A 74 -23.40 5.05 -12.12
C ASP A 74 -21.99 4.50 -11.82
N ILE A 75 -21.45 3.64 -12.69
CA ILE A 75 -20.15 2.98 -12.48
C ILE A 75 -19.03 3.99 -12.30
N MET A 76 -18.99 5.06 -13.11
CA MET A 76 -17.95 6.08 -13.01
C MET A 76 -18.03 6.86 -11.69
N THR A 77 -19.24 7.15 -11.22
CA THR A 77 -19.45 7.80 -9.92
C THR A 77 -19.01 6.90 -8.77
N ILE A 78 -19.30 5.60 -8.84
CA ILE A 78 -18.86 4.62 -7.83
C ILE A 78 -17.33 4.50 -7.83
N LEU A 79 -16.71 4.37 -9.00
CA LEU A 79 -15.25 4.27 -9.14
C LEU A 79 -14.54 5.51 -8.61
N GLY A 80 -15.10 6.70 -8.86
CA GLY A 80 -14.58 7.95 -8.31
C GLY A 80 -14.61 7.99 -6.78
N ASN A 81 -15.67 7.45 -6.16
CA ASN A 81 -15.80 7.41 -4.70
C ASN A 81 -14.89 6.38 -4.03
N ILE A 82 -14.50 5.30 -4.72
CA ILE A 82 -13.56 4.29 -4.18
C ILE A 82 -12.11 4.81 -4.26
N ASP A 83 -11.85 5.86 -5.04
CA ASP A 83 -10.55 6.54 -5.19
C ASP A 83 -9.42 5.57 -5.57
N ILE A 84 -9.60 4.89 -6.71
CA ILE A 84 -8.60 3.95 -7.24
C ILE A 84 -7.49 4.68 -8.00
N ILE A 85 -6.23 4.35 -7.66
CA ILE A 85 -5.08 4.78 -8.46
C ILE A 85 -4.72 3.65 -9.41
N MET A 86 -4.77 3.89 -10.72
CA MET A 86 -4.51 2.84 -11.71
C MET A 86 -3.14 2.16 -11.52
N GLY A 87 -2.10 2.92 -11.15
CA GLY A 87 -0.77 2.39 -10.87
C GLY A 87 -0.66 1.48 -9.63
N GLU A 88 -1.63 1.52 -8.71
CA GLU A 88 -1.68 0.58 -7.59
C GLU A 88 -2.33 -0.75 -7.97
N VAL A 89 -3.19 -0.72 -8.98
CA VAL A 89 -4.07 -1.82 -9.41
C VAL A 89 -3.44 -2.64 -10.53
N ASP A 90 -2.65 -1.99 -11.40
CA ASP A 90 -1.97 -2.58 -12.57
C ASP A 90 -0.70 -3.40 -12.19
N ARG A 91 -0.80 -4.23 -11.15
CA ARG A 91 0.31 -4.99 -10.58
C ARG A 91 0.60 -6.31 -11.28
#